data_AF-A0A1M5EAG0-F1
#
_entry.id   AF-A0A1M5EAG0-F1
#
_cell.length_a   1.000
_cell.length_b   1.000
_cell.length_c   1.000
_cell.angle_alpha   90.00
_cell.angle_beta   90.00
_cell.angle_gamma   90.00
#
_symmetry.space_group_name_H-M   'P 1'
#
loop_
_entity.id
_entity.type
_entity.pdbx_description
1 polymer ?
#
loop_
_entity_poly.entity_id
_entity_poly.type
_entity_poly.pdbx_seq_one_letter_code
_entity_poly.pdbx_strand_id
1 'polypeptide(L)'
;MYFTHRQKQALNIIKEYGCAGKNQIKTLTKCADKDINMLISQRYVEKHGDVLTVPAGKPDIRTLMSLEVLVHFSKDLKWHVKADFPYIITFHAGGKVYDVTAVTEEDVILGPAIERVRTENTIVVVQDIDIINRLNIKRNVLYCTVKPIKWYRKEGQHP
;
A
#
# COMPACT_ATOMS: atom_id res chain seq x y z
N MET A 1 27.12 -14.22 -0.33
CA MET A 1 25.86 -15.01 -0.37
C MET A 1 24.99 -14.46 -1.48
N TYR A 2 24.41 -15.32 -2.34
CA TYR A 2 23.62 -14.89 -3.49
C TYR A 2 22.13 -15.03 -3.20
N PHE A 3 21.39 -13.93 -3.25
CA PHE A 3 19.93 -13.95 -3.20
C PHE A 3 19.35 -14.42 -4.52
N THR A 4 18.30 -15.24 -4.45
CA THR A 4 17.45 -15.53 -5.61
C THR A 4 16.76 -14.25 -6.08
N HIS A 5 16.28 -14.24 -7.34
CA HIS A 5 15.53 -13.10 -7.88
C HIS A 5 14.32 -12.73 -6.99
N ARG A 6 13.59 -13.73 -6.49
CA ARG A 6 12.41 -13.53 -5.63
C ARG A 6 12.79 -12.94 -4.28
N GLN A 7 13.87 -13.41 -3.66
CA GLN A 7 14.38 -12.86 -2.41
C GLN A 7 14.82 -11.40 -2.56
N LYS A 8 15.47 -11.05 -3.68
CA LYS A 8 15.80 -9.65 -4.00
C LYS A 8 14.54 -8.81 -4.14
N GLN A 9 13.51 -9.30 -4.84
CA GLN A 9 12.24 -8.59 -4.96
C GLN A 9 11.55 -8.38 -3.61
N ALA A 10 11.53 -9.40 -2.74
CA ALA A 10 10.97 -9.28 -1.40
C ALA A 10 11.71 -8.23 -0.55
N LEU A 11 13.04 -8.25 -0.59
CA LEU A 11 13.86 -7.23 0.08
C LEU A 11 13.61 -5.84 -0.50
N ASN A 12 13.48 -5.71 -1.83
CA ASN A 12 13.23 -4.43 -2.45
C ASN A 12 11.88 -3.84 -2.02
N ILE A 13 10.81 -4.65 -1.95
CA ILE A 13 9.50 -4.19 -1.44
C ILE A 13 9.63 -3.70 0.01
N ILE A 14 10.28 -4.48 0.88
CA ILE A 14 10.41 -4.12 2.30
C ILE A 14 11.30 -2.87 2.46
N LYS A 15 12.36 -2.72 1.65
CA LYS A 15 13.23 -1.54 1.69
C LYS A 15 12.54 -0.29 1.15
N GLU A 16 11.79 -0.43 0.05
CA GLU A 16 11.05 0.66 -0.58
C GLU A 16 10.00 1.24 0.39
N TYR A 17 9.20 0.35 0.99
CA TYR A 17 8.05 0.75 1.79
C TYR A 17 8.30 0.74 3.30
N GLY A 18 9.46 0.28 3.76
CA GLY A 18 9.82 0.12 5.16
C GLY A 18 9.20 -1.10 5.86
N CYS A 19 8.00 -1.50 5.45
CA CYS A 19 7.33 -2.72 5.94
C CYS A 19 6.41 -3.34 4.89
N ALA A 20 6.10 -4.64 5.04
CA ALA A 20 5.08 -5.32 4.26
C ALA A 20 4.57 -6.58 4.99
N GLY A 21 3.30 -6.92 4.80
CA GLY A 21 2.73 -8.17 5.27
C GLY A 21 3.29 -9.38 4.50
N LYS A 22 3.45 -10.51 5.17
CA LYS A 22 3.97 -11.75 4.57
C LYS A 22 3.18 -12.18 3.34
N ASN A 23 1.85 -12.13 3.40
CA ASN A 23 0.99 -12.46 2.26
C ASN A 23 1.12 -11.44 1.12
N GLN A 24 1.30 -10.16 1.44
CA GLN A 24 1.51 -9.12 0.43
C GLN A 24 2.79 -9.39 -0.36
N ILE A 25 3.88 -9.69 0.34
CA ILE A 25 5.16 -10.08 -0.28
C ILE A 25 4.99 -11.32 -1.15
N LYS A 26 4.38 -12.38 -0.62
CA LYS A 26 4.18 -13.62 -1.38
C LYS A 26 3.39 -13.37 -2.67
N THR A 27 2.36 -12.54 -2.63
CA THR A 27 1.55 -12.23 -3.81
C THR A 27 2.32 -11.38 -4.83
N LEU A 28 3.04 -10.35 -4.37
CA LEU A 28 3.75 -9.43 -5.26
C LEU A 28 5.03 -10.02 -5.86
N THR A 29 5.72 -10.93 -5.17
CA THR A 29 7.03 -11.46 -5.60
C THR A 29 7.04 -12.94 -5.93
N LYS A 30 5.94 -13.65 -5.64
CA LYS A 30 5.86 -15.13 -5.75
C LYS A 30 6.89 -15.86 -4.86
N CYS A 31 7.37 -15.21 -3.80
CA CYS A 31 8.21 -15.83 -2.78
C CYS A 31 7.48 -16.98 -2.09
N ALA A 32 8.22 -18.04 -1.79
CA ALA A 32 7.75 -19.10 -0.89
C ALA A 32 8.11 -18.76 0.56
N ASP A 33 7.49 -19.45 1.53
CA ASP A 33 7.79 -19.26 2.95
C ASP A 33 9.26 -19.50 3.28
N LYS A 34 9.92 -20.44 2.59
CA LYS A 34 11.36 -20.69 2.74
C LYS A 34 12.22 -19.49 2.37
N ASP A 35 11.82 -18.72 1.36
CA ASP A 35 12.57 -17.53 0.92
C ASP A 35 12.50 -16.45 1.99
N ILE A 36 11.30 -16.22 2.52
CA ILE A 36 11.05 -15.25 3.59
C ILE A 36 11.77 -15.65 4.88
N ASN A 37 11.66 -16.92 5.28
CA ASN A 37 12.29 -17.42 6.50
C ASN A 37 13.82 -17.30 6.44
N MET A 38 14.42 -17.44 5.27
CA MET A 38 15.85 -17.22 5.06
C MET A 38 16.22 -15.74 5.28
N LEU A 39 15.43 -14.80 4.76
CA LEU A 39 15.67 -13.36 4.97
C LEU A 39 15.60 -13.00 6.46
N ILE A 40 14.68 -13.61 7.19
CA ILE A 40 14.52 -13.42 8.65
C ILE A 40 15.71 -14.03 9.39
N SER A 41 16.07 -15.28 9.12
CA SER A 41 17.14 -15.98 9.86
C SER A 41 18.50 -15.32 9.67
N GLN A 42 18.72 -14.71 8.51
CA GLN A 42 19.94 -13.96 8.18
C GLN A 42 19.87 -12.48 8.59
N ARG A 43 18.82 -12.07 9.29
CA ARG A 43 18.62 -10.71 9.83
C ARG A 43 18.59 -9.61 8.76
N TYR A 44 18.21 -9.94 7.53
CA TYR A 44 17.98 -8.91 6.50
C TYR A 44 16.66 -8.17 6.69
N VAL A 45 15.73 -8.77 7.43
CA VAL A 45 14.42 -8.21 7.80
C VAL A 45 14.10 -8.63 9.23
N GLU A 46 13.27 -7.85 9.91
CA GLU A 46 12.71 -8.18 11.21
C GLU A 46 11.25 -8.63 11.07
N LYS A 47 10.80 -9.48 12.00
CA LYS A 47 9.44 -10.06 11.98
C LYS A 47 8.64 -9.54 13.18
N HIS A 48 7.47 -8.97 12.89
CA HIS A 48 6.48 -8.53 13.88
C HIS A 48 5.13 -9.19 13.56
N GLY A 49 4.86 -10.35 14.15
CA GLY A 49 3.71 -11.17 13.77
C GLY A 49 3.80 -11.58 12.29
N ASP A 50 2.80 -11.21 11.49
CA ASP A 50 2.78 -11.47 10.03
C ASP A 50 3.38 -10.32 9.19
N VAL A 51 3.90 -9.28 9.83
CA VAL A 51 4.54 -8.14 9.14
C VAL A 51 6.05 -8.30 9.18
N LEU A 52 6.71 -8.00 8.07
CA LEU A 52 8.15 -7.89 7.96
C LEU A 52 8.55 -6.43 7.78
N THR A 53 9.64 -6.04 8.43
CA THR A 53 10.19 -4.67 8.41
C THR A 53 11.66 -4.70 7.99
N VAL A 54 12.18 -3.55 7.57
CA VAL A 54 13.63 -3.34 7.58
C VAL A 54 14.17 -3.48 9.02
N PRO A 55 15.45 -3.85 9.22
CA PRO A 55 16.05 -3.92 10.55
C PRO A 55 15.88 -2.60 11.33
N ALA A 56 15.53 -2.69 12.61
CA ALA A 56 15.12 -1.58 13.48
C ALA A 56 13.91 -0.76 13.00
N GLY A 57 13.22 -1.20 11.95
CA GLY A 57 11.99 -0.61 11.46
C GLY A 57 10.78 -0.98 12.32
N LYS A 58 9.66 -0.27 12.11
CA LYS A 58 8.38 -0.57 12.75
C LYS A 58 7.29 -0.78 11.70
N PRO A 59 6.29 -1.65 11.96
CA PRO A 59 5.10 -1.73 11.13
C PRO A 59 4.42 -0.36 11.02
N ASP A 60 4.08 0.04 9.80
CA ASP A 60 3.31 1.25 9.51
C ASP A 60 1.95 0.87 8.93
N ILE A 61 0.87 1.19 9.64
CA ILE A 61 -0.48 0.76 9.26
C ILE A 61 -0.91 1.31 7.91
N ARG A 62 -0.57 2.57 7.61
CA ARG A 62 -0.97 3.25 6.37
C ARG A 62 -0.29 2.61 5.16
N THR A 63 0.98 2.24 5.30
CA THR A 63 1.73 1.47 4.31
C THR A 63 1.12 0.10 4.09
N LEU A 64 0.84 -0.64 5.18
CA LEU A 64 0.23 -1.97 5.08
C LEU A 64 -1.14 -1.91 4.37
N MET A 65 -1.97 -0.92 4.69
CA MET A 65 -3.26 -0.68 4.02
C MET A 65 -3.07 -0.35 2.54
N SER A 66 -2.11 0.51 2.18
CA SER A 66 -1.84 0.87 0.79
C SER A 66 -1.32 -0.32 -0.03
N LEU A 67 -0.51 -1.19 0.59
CA LEU A 67 -0.03 -2.42 -0.05
C LEU A 67 -1.14 -3.43 -0.34
N GLU A 68 -2.24 -3.46 0.43
CA GLU A 68 -3.40 -4.30 0.10
C GLU A 68 -4.03 -3.89 -1.24
N VAL A 69 -4.08 -2.58 -1.53
CA VAL A 69 -4.52 -2.09 -2.86
C VAL A 69 -3.56 -2.57 -3.94
N LEU A 70 -2.26 -2.47 -3.72
CA LEU A 70 -1.28 -2.94 -4.69
C LEU A 70 -1.42 -4.45 -4.96
N VAL A 71 -1.66 -5.25 -3.92
CA VAL A 71 -1.95 -6.68 -4.00
C VAL A 71 -3.22 -6.95 -4.82
N HIS A 72 -4.27 -6.15 -4.65
CA HIS A 72 -5.50 -6.26 -5.43
C HIS A 72 -5.25 -6.13 -6.94
N PHE A 73 -4.36 -5.22 -7.34
CA PHE A 73 -3.99 -4.98 -8.73
C PHE A 73 -2.84 -5.87 -9.25
N SER A 74 -2.33 -6.80 -8.44
CA SER A 74 -1.12 -7.57 -8.74
C SER A 74 -1.13 -8.33 -10.08
N LYS A 75 -2.31 -8.71 -10.61
CA LYS A 75 -2.43 -9.40 -11.89
C LYS A 75 -2.08 -8.53 -13.10
N ASP A 76 -2.39 -7.24 -13.04
CA ASP A 76 -2.22 -6.28 -14.14
C ASP A 76 -1.16 -5.22 -13.83
N LEU A 77 -0.41 -5.41 -12.74
CA LEU A 77 0.60 -4.49 -12.24
C LEU A 77 1.83 -4.49 -13.15
N LYS A 78 2.16 -3.32 -13.74
CA LYS A 78 3.38 -3.15 -14.56
C LYS A 78 4.56 -2.66 -13.75
N TRP A 79 4.34 -1.67 -12.89
CA TRP A 79 5.36 -1.11 -11.99
C TRP A 79 4.68 -0.43 -10.81
N HIS A 80 5.44 -0.25 -9.73
CA HIS A 80 5.05 0.49 -8.53
C HIS A 80 6.30 1.14 -7.92
N VAL A 81 6.10 2.25 -7.24
CA VAL A 81 7.14 2.98 -6.50
C VAL A 81 6.56 3.60 -5.24
N LYS A 82 7.41 3.99 -4.30
CA LYS A 82 7.00 4.88 -3.21
C LYS A 82 6.64 6.25 -3.78
N ALA A 83 5.56 6.82 -3.25
CA ALA A 83 5.11 8.15 -3.64
C ALA A 83 5.49 9.21 -2.59
N ASP A 84 5.46 10.46 -3.02
CA ASP A 84 5.60 11.62 -2.13
C ASP A 84 4.28 11.94 -1.42
N PHE A 85 4.40 12.64 -0.29
CA PHE A 85 3.26 13.10 0.49
C PHE A 85 2.25 13.89 -0.37
N PRO A 86 0.92 13.67 -0.23
CA PRO A 86 0.25 12.86 0.80
C PRO A 86 0.08 11.37 0.45
N TYR A 87 0.64 10.93 -0.67
CA TYR A 87 0.54 9.55 -1.14
C TYR A 87 1.63 8.67 -0.56
N ILE A 88 1.42 7.36 -0.68
CA ILE A 88 2.33 6.32 -0.16
C ILE A 88 2.85 5.47 -1.32
N ILE A 89 1.97 5.14 -2.28
CA ILE A 89 2.30 4.29 -3.42
C ILE A 89 1.77 4.93 -4.70
N THR A 90 2.61 5.01 -5.72
CA THR A 90 2.18 5.25 -7.10
C THR A 90 2.42 3.97 -7.90
N PHE A 91 1.44 3.53 -8.68
CA PHE A 91 1.57 2.33 -9.50
C PHE A 91 0.84 2.41 -10.82
N HIS A 92 1.29 1.64 -11.80
CA HIS A 92 0.62 1.51 -13.09
C HIS A 92 -0.02 0.12 -13.24
N ALA A 93 -1.33 0.07 -13.43
CA ALA A 93 -2.08 -1.15 -13.71
C ALA A 93 -3.22 -0.90 -14.71
N GLY A 94 -3.52 -1.87 -15.56
CA GLY A 94 -4.65 -1.77 -16.49
C GLY A 94 -4.61 -0.55 -17.43
N GLY A 95 -3.41 -0.06 -17.76
CA GLY A 95 -3.22 1.11 -18.63
C GLY A 95 -3.40 2.47 -17.96
N LYS A 96 -3.54 2.53 -16.63
CA LYS A 96 -3.68 3.76 -15.85
C LYS A 96 -2.64 3.84 -14.75
N VAL A 97 -2.30 5.07 -14.35
CA VAL A 97 -1.47 5.36 -13.17
C VAL A 97 -2.39 5.73 -12.01
N TYR A 98 -2.17 5.10 -10.86
CA TYR A 98 -2.91 5.33 -9.63
C TYR A 98 -1.99 5.81 -8.53
N ASP A 99 -2.47 6.78 -7.75
CA ASP A 99 -1.83 7.22 -6.51
C ASP A 99 -2.67 6.78 -5.32
N VAL A 100 -2.04 6.10 -4.37
CA VAL A 100 -2.68 5.52 -3.20
C VAL A 100 -2.20 6.25 -1.96
N THR A 101 -3.16 6.62 -1.13
CA THR A 101 -2.89 7.02 0.26
C THR A 101 -3.81 6.24 1.19
N ALA A 102 -3.39 6.07 2.43
CA ALA A 102 -4.22 5.49 3.47
C ALA A 102 -4.46 6.50 4.59
N VAL A 103 -5.67 6.46 5.14
CA VAL A 103 -6.16 7.35 6.18
C VAL A 103 -6.77 6.50 7.31
N THR A 104 -6.17 6.61 8.49
CA THR A 104 -6.77 6.13 9.74
C THR A 104 -7.58 7.24 10.42
N GLU A 105 -8.22 6.91 11.54
CA GLU A 105 -8.94 7.87 12.38
C GLU A 105 -8.12 9.11 12.76
N GLU A 106 -6.83 8.91 13.04
CA GLU A 106 -5.89 9.98 13.44
C GLU A 106 -5.45 10.82 12.23
N ASP A 107 -5.59 10.29 11.01
CA ASP A 107 -5.10 10.90 9.78
C ASP A 107 -6.16 11.72 9.02
N VAL A 108 -7.38 11.89 9.56
CA VAL A 108 -8.45 12.65 8.88
C VAL A 108 -8.00 14.06 8.50
N ILE A 109 -7.07 14.63 9.27
CA ILE A 109 -6.42 15.92 9.01
C ILE A 109 -5.65 15.99 7.68
N LEU A 110 -5.34 14.84 7.06
CA LEU A 110 -4.70 14.76 5.74
C LEU A 110 -5.64 15.12 4.59
N GLY A 111 -6.96 15.15 4.81
CA GLY A 111 -7.97 15.44 3.78
C GLY A 111 -7.65 16.67 2.92
N PRO A 112 -7.35 17.85 3.50
CA PRO A 112 -6.96 19.04 2.75
C PRO A 112 -5.71 18.86 1.88
N ALA A 113 -4.73 18.06 2.31
CA ALA A 113 -3.53 17.78 1.50
C ALA A 113 -3.89 16.90 0.28
N ILE A 114 -4.72 15.88 0.49
CA ILE A 114 -5.20 14.98 -0.58
C ILE A 114 -6.06 15.75 -1.61
N GLU A 115 -6.87 16.70 -1.15
CA GLU A 115 -7.67 17.56 -2.04
C GLU A 115 -6.79 18.47 -2.92
N ARG A 116 -5.70 19.01 -2.36
CA ARG A 116 -4.79 19.93 -3.06
C ARG A 116 -3.94 19.24 -4.11
N VAL A 117 -3.39 18.07 -3.81
CA VAL A 117 -2.50 17.35 -4.74
C VAL A 117 -3.36 16.54 -5.72
N ARG A 118 -3.69 17.15 -6.86
CA ARG A 118 -4.53 16.54 -7.89
C ARG A 118 -3.74 15.55 -8.73
N THR A 119 -4.24 14.32 -8.76
CA THR A 119 -3.77 13.27 -9.69
C THR A 119 -4.99 12.61 -10.34
N GLU A 120 -4.80 12.01 -11.51
CA GLU A 120 -5.91 11.51 -12.34
C GLU A 120 -6.70 10.40 -11.65
N ASN A 121 -6.01 9.40 -11.08
CA ASN A 121 -6.66 8.26 -10.44
C ASN A 121 -6.18 8.12 -9.00
N THR A 122 -6.79 8.89 -8.10
CA THR A 122 -6.51 8.79 -6.66
C THR A 122 -7.33 7.70 -5.99
N ILE A 123 -6.68 6.84 -5.21
CA ILE A 123 -7.29 5.86 -4.32
C ILE A 123 -7.00 6.24 -2.86
N VAL A 124 -8.06 6.46 -2.09
CA VAL A 124 -7.97 6.72 -0.65
C VAL A 124 -8.43 5.49 0.12
N VAL A 125 -7.49 4.80 0.76
CA VAL A 125 -7.77 3.65 1.61
C VAL A 125 -8.15 4.15 3.00
N VAL A 126 -9.31 3.76 3.49
CA VAL A 126 -9.80 4.13 4.81
C VAL A 126 -9.88 2.90 5.71
N GLN A 127 -9.61 3.09 7.00
CA GLN A 127 -9.77 2.01 7.98
C GLN A 127 -11.24 1.65 8.18
N ASP A 128 -12.10 2.66 8.21
CA ASP A 128 -13.54 2.55 8.35
C ASP A 128 -14.24 3.44 7.30
N ILE A 129 -15.46 3.06 6.90
CA ILE A 129 -16.26 3.81 5.94
C ILE A 129 -16.65 5.20 6.47
N ASP A 130 -16.81 5.37 7.78
CA ASP A 130 -17.22 6.63 8.40
C ASP A 130 -16.17 7.75 8.20
N ILE A 131 -14.90 7.37 8.02
CA ILE A 131 -13.81 8.29 7.71
C ILE A 131 -14.06 9.02 6.38
N ILE A 132 -14.69 8.36 5.40
CA ILE A 132 -14.95 8.94 4.07
C ILE A 132 -15.74 10.24 4.18
N ASN A 133 -16.75 10.28 5.05
CA ASN A 133 -17.60 11.45 5.25
C ASN A 133 -16.87 12.60 5.93
N ARG A 134 -15.90 12.28 6.79
CA ARG A 134 -15.07 13.26 7.50
C ARG A 134 -13.94 13.82 6.64
N LEU A 135 -13.50 13.06 5.64
CA LEU A 135 -12.58 13.55 4.62
C LEU A 135 -13.29 14.57 3.72
N ASN A 136 -13.00 15.86 3.90
CA ASN A 136 -13.54 16.94 3.07
C ASN A 136 -12.85 17.03 1.68
N ILE A 137 -12.83 15.92 0.97
CA ILE A 137 -12.34 15.80 -0.41
C ILE A 137 -13.55 15.96 -1.33
N LYS A 138 -13.49 16.94 -2.21
CA LYS A 138 -14.60 17.32 -3.11
C LYS A 138 -14.40 16.75 -4.51
N ARG A 139 -13.15 16.61 -4.96
CA ARG A 139 -12.84 16.01 -6.26
C ARG A 139 -13.17 14.51 -6.30
N ASN A 140 -13.39 13.99 -7.51
CA ASN A 140 -13.64 12.58 -7.74
C ASN A 140 -12.42 11.74 -7.33
N VAL A 141 -12.56 10.95 -6.27
CA VAL A 141 -11.54 10.00 -5.83
C VAL A 141 -12.22 8.67 -5.52
N LEU A 142 -11.48 7.58 -5.66
CA LEU A 142 -11.97 6.27 -5.32
C LEU A 142 -11.61 5.96 -3.87
N TYR A 143 -12.57 5.50 -3.07
CA TYR A 143 -12.32 5.07 -1.70
C TYR A 143 -12.35 3.56 -1.59
N CYS A 144 -11.61 3.00 -0.63
CA CYS A 144 -11.80 1.60 -0.24
C CYS A 144 -11.46 1.32 1.21
N THR A 145 -12.12 0.33 1.80
CA THR A 145 -11.66 -0.32 3.04
C THR A 145 -10.73 -1.47 2.71
N VAL A 146 -9.94 -1.95 3.67
CA VAL A 146 -9.15 -3.19 3.53
C VAL A 146 -9.60 -4.23 4.55
N LYS A 147 -9.58 -5.51 4.16
CA LYS A 147 -10.04 -6.68 4.95
C LYS A 147 -11.55 -6.71 5.29
N PRO A 148 -12.44 -6.93 4.29
CA PRO A 148 -12.15 -7.15 2.88
C PRO A 148 -12.01 -5.83 2.10
N ILE A 149 -11.39 -5.90 0.92
CA ILE A 149 -11.41 -4.79 -0.02
C ILE A 149 -12.84 -4.55 -0.51
N LYS A 150 -13.36 -3.36 -0.21
CA LYS A 150 -14.65 -2.88 -0.71
C LYS A 150 -14.46 -1.46 -1.21
N TRP A 151 -15.02 -1.19 -2.38
CA TRP A 151 -14.85 0.08 -3.10
C TRP A 151 -16.06 0.99 -2.89
N TYR A 152 -15.82 2.29 -2.76
CA TYR A 152 -16.85 3.30 -2.54
C TYR A 152 -16.56 4.55 -3.37
N ARG A 153 -17.63 5.29 -3.71
CA ARG A 153 -17.57 6.64 -4.27
C ARG A 153 -18.53 7.51 -3.46
N LYS A 154 -18.19 8.79 -3.28
CA LYS A 154 -19.15 9.74 -2.72
C LYS A 154 -20.26 10.02 -3.73
N GLU A 155 -21.48 10.12 -3.23
CA GLU A 155 -22.63 10.52 -4.04
C GLU A 155 -22.38 11.88 -4.72
N GLY A 156 -22.77 12.00 -5.99
CA GLY A 156 -22.59 13.22 -6.79
C GLY A 156 -21.26 13.35 -7.54
N GLN A 157 -20.34 12.39 -7.43
CA GLN A 157 -19.09 12.38 -8.21
C GLN A 157 -19.28 11.62 -9.54
N HIS A 158 -19.56 12.34 -10.62
CA HIS A 158 -19.64 11.80 -11.98
C HIS A 158 -18.28 11.89 -12.71
N PRO A 159 -18.04 11.00 -13.70
CA PRO A 159 -16.76 10.92 -14.44
C PRO A 159 -16.38 12.21 -15.16
#